data_AF-A0A837NN85-F1
#
_entry.id   AF-A0A837NN85-F1
#
_cell.length_a   1.000
_cell.length_b   1.000
_cell.length_c   1.000
_cell.angle_alpha   90.00
_cell.angle_beta   90.00
_cell.angle_gamma   90.00
#
_symmetry.space_group_name_H-M   'P 1'
#
loop_
_entity.id
_entity.type
_entity.pdbx_description
1 polymer ?
#
loop_
_entity_poly.entity_id
_entity_poly.type
_entity_poly.pdbx_seq_one_letter_code
_entity_poly.pdbx_strand_id
1 'polypeptide(L)'
;MIETVKYSDIVETIKADEKRVTGRVYCFDGVDSVTKNLMAEMNSKLKRHTLVAVLFCNPNTQFCKDEILNSLNYFHKRSKHYIHIFCCGFGGFEKSTEFNDIQQVIDIDGTPWFYSDTALVDVVESFETKTNWTYSGENELLILDVTPSEDEADITLSNAIVCNLEQMKTDRAFTSVRSLIENLIRYAASNECADAWEFSDKQGINAAKDSLKDSFLGLLPKPVSAMYRKSEGFAVRKI
;
A
#
# COMPACT_ATOMS: atom_id res chain seq x y z
N MET A 1 33.40 -22.29 14.39
CA MET A 1 33.38 -22.31 15.86
C MET A 1 32.32 -21.31 16.28
N ILE A 2 31.34 -21.77 17.03
CA ILE A 2 30.10 -21.08 17.37
C ILE A 2 30.40 -19.93 18.33
N GLU A 3 29.89 -18.74 18.03
CA GLU A 3 29.39 -17.83 19.06
C GLU A 3 28.01 -17.31 18.66
N THR A 4 27.04 -17.65 19.50
CA THR A 4 25.66 -17.20 19.58
C THR A 4 25.61 -15.70 19.91
N VAL A 5 24.94 -14.90 19.08
CA VAL A 5 24.45 -13.59 19.51
C VAL A 5 22.98 -13.77 19.88
N LYS A 6 22.69 -13.60 21.17
CA LYS A 6 21.34 -13.67 21.72
C LYS A 6 20.51 -12.50 21.19
N TYR A 7 19.26 -12.80 20.90
CA TYR A 7 18.21 -11.88 20.47
C TYR A 7 18.01 -10.66 21.41
N SER A 8 18.57 -10.69 22.63
CA SER A 8 18.56 -9.59 23.60
C SER A 8 19.46 -8.40 23.23
N ASP A 9 20.50 -8.61 22.42
CA ASP A 9 21.53 -7.58 22.21
C ASP A 9 21.25 -6.72 20.96
N ILE A 10 20.34 -7.19 20.10
CA ILE A 10 19.80 -6.43 18.97
C ILE A 10 18.79 -5.38 19.48
N VAL A 11 18.07 -5.68 20.57
CA VAL A 11 17.07 -4.78 21.15
C VAL A 11 17.71 -3.56 21.83
N GLU A 12 18.90 -3.69 22.43
CA GLU A 12 19.62 -2.54 22.99
C GLU A 12 20.31 -1.67 21.93
N THR A 13 20.78 -2.28 20.83
CA THR A 13 21.39 -1.53 19.72
C THR A 13 20.33 -0.71 18.96
N ILE A 14 19.10 -1.23 18.83
CA ILE A 14 17.98 -0.51 18.21
C ILE A 14 17.50 0.66 19.12
N LYS A 15 17.47 0.48 20.45
CA LYS A 15 17.10 1.54 21.40
C LYS A 15 18.12 2.68 21.49
N ALA A 16 19.39 2.43 21.17
CA ALA A 16 20.43 3.46 21.12
C ALA A 16 20.32 4.35 19.86
N ASP A 17 19.84 3.81 18.74
CA ASP A 17 19.62 4.56 17.49
C ASP A 17 18.34 5.41 17.48
N GLU A 18 17.39 5.17 18.40
CA GLU A 18 16.15 5.95 18.55
C GLU A 18 16.36 7.40 19.01
N LYS A 19 17.54 7.77 19.54
CA LYS A 19 17.84 9.15 19.96
C LYS A 19 18.32 10.09 18.84
N ARG A 20 18.44 9.60 17.59
CA ARG A 20 18.78 10.43 16.42
C ARG A 20 17.69 10.29 15.36
N VAL A 21 16.56 10.93 15.58
CA VAL A 21 15.51 11.07 14.56
C VAL A 21 16.02 11.99 13.45
N THR A 22 16.74 11.41 12.49
CA THR A 22 16.90 11.91 11.12
C THR A 22 17.09 10.71 10.19
N GLY A 23 16.01 10.31 9.55
CA GLY A 23 16.01 9.67 8.23
C GLY A 23 16.37 8.19 8.17
N ARG A 24 15.34 7.35 8.02
CA ARG A 24 15.31 6.16 7.13
C ARG A 24 13.91 5.55 7.17
N VAL A 25 13.19 5.58 6.05
CA VAL A 25 12.15 4.59 5.77
C VAL A 25 12.17 4.27 4.27
N TYR A 26 12.47 3.03 3.93
CA TYR A 26 12.10 2.38 2.67
C TYR A 26 11.01 1.34 3.05
N CYS A 27 10.03 0.98 2.22
CA CYS A 27 10.06 -0.26 1.44
C CYS A 27 8.83 -0.39 0.50
N PHE A 28 9.05 -1.08 -0.62
CA PHE A 28 8.03 -1.87 -1.33
C PHE A 28 8.06 -3.22 -0.64
N ASP A 29 7.18 -3.42 0.32
CA ASP A 29 7.16 -4.65 1.09
C ASP A 29 6.31 -5.66 0.33
N GLY A 30 6.97 -6.71 -0.15
CA GLY A 30 6.28 -7.98 -0.29
C GLY A 30 5.87 -8.36 1.13
N VAL A 31 4.60 -8.70 1.31
CA VAL A 31 4.12 -9.20 2.60
C VAL A 31 5.01 -10.40 2.94
N ASP A 32 5.81 -10.32 4.01
CA ASP A 32 6.67 -11.44 4.41
C ASP A 32 5.79 -12.68 4.59
N SER A 33 6.39 -13.84 4.39
CA SER A 33 5.85 -15.20 4.26
C SER A 33 4.70 -15.64 5.19
N VAL A 34 4.20 -14.81 6.09
CA VAL A 34 3.25 -15.17 7.16
C VAL A 34 1.99 -14.29 7.25
N THR A 35 1.89 -13.07 6.70
CA THR A 35 0.92 -12.14 7.31
C THR A 35 -0.56 -12.32 6.87
N LYS A 36 -1.26 -13.26 7.53
CA LYS A 36 -2.74 -13.31 7.71
C LYS A 36 -3.36 -11.99 8.23
N ASN A 37 -2.52 -11.09 8.74
CA ASN A 37 -2.90 -9.75 9.19
C ASN A 37 -1.99 -8.69 8.56
N LEU A 38 -2.07 -8.45 7.24
CA LEU A 38 -1.44 -7.30 6.57
C LEU A 38 -1.58 -6.00 7.38
N MET A 39 -2.71 -5.80 8.07
CA MET A 39 -2.93 -4.71 9.01
C MET A 39 -1.91 -4.65 10.16
N ALA A 40 -1.57 -5.78 10.78
CA ALA A 40 -0.54 -5.86 11.81
C ALA A 40 0.85 -5.50 11.26
N GLU A 41 1.16 -5.97 10.04
CA GLU A 41 2.40 -5.61 9.37
C GLU A 41 2.46 -4.11 9.06
N MET A 42 1.36 -3.53 8.56
CA MET A 42 1.23 -2.09 8.39
C MET A 42 1.42 -1.38 9.74
N ASN A 43 0.75 -1.80 10.81
CA ASN A 43 0.87 -1.15 12.11
C ASN A 43 2.30 -1.19 12.65
N SER A 44 3.00 -2.31 12.50
CA SER A 44 4.41 -2.45 12.91
C SER A 44 5.38 -1.52 12.15
N LYS A 45 5.06 -1.19 10.89
CA LYS A 45 5.92 -0.39 10.01
C LYS A 45 5.60 1.10 10.08
N LEU A 46 4.38 1.46 10.46
CA LEU A 46 3.93 2.84 10.52
C LEU A 46 4.18 3.43 11.91
N LYS A 47 5.00 4.48 11.99
CA LYS A 47 5.30 5.17 13.27
C LYS A 47 4.48 6.45 13.47
N ARG A 48 3.72 6.84 12.46
CA ARG A 48 2.90 8.05 12.41
C ARG A 48 1.82 7.89 11.35
N HIS A 49 0.86 8.80 11.37
CA HIS A 49 -0.13 8.95 10.31
C HIS A 49 0.54 8.98 8.93
N THR A 50 0.17 8.05 8.05
CA THR A 50 0.85 7.83 6.77
C THR A 50 -0.13 7.39 5.69
N LEU A 51 0.13 7.85 4.46
CA LEU A 51 -0.55 7.36 3.27
C LEU A 51 0.03 6.00 2.85
N VAL A 52 -0.84 5.01 2.71
CA VAL A 52 -0.47 3.66 2.26
C VAL A 52 -1.22 3.32 0.98
N ALA A 53 -0.53 2.69 0.04
CA ALA A 53 -1.12 2.06 -1.13
C ALA A 53 -1.09 0.54 -0.94
N VAL A 54 -2.23 -0.10 -1.13
CA VAL A 54 -2.38 -1.56 -1.11
C VAL A 54 -2.85 -1.99 -2.48
N LEU A 55 -2.02 -2.76 -3.18
CA LEU A 55 -2.23 -3.21 -4.54
C LEU A 55 -2.66 -4.67 -4.52
N PHE A 56 -3.91 -4.91 -4.90
CA PHE A 56 -4.47 -6.23 -5.15
C PHE A 56 -4.34 -6.50 -6.65
N CYS A 57 -3.38 -7.33 -7.04
CA CYS A 57 -3.17 -7.65 -8.45
C CYS A 57 -2.82 -9.12 -8.66
N ASN A 58 -3.32 -9.69 -9.76
CA ASN A 58 -2.98 -11.04 -10.17
C ASN A 58 -2.01 -10.97 -11.37
N PRO A 59 -0.75 -11.41 -11.22
CA PRO A 59 0.28 -11.32 -12.27
C PRO A 59 -0.02 -12.18 -13.49
N ASN A 60 -1.01 -13.09 -13.42
CA ASN A 60 -1.42 -13.91 -14.57
C ASN A 60 -2.32 -13.15 -15.54
N THR A 61 -2.97 -12.07 -15.10
CA THR A 61 -3.81 -11.22 -15.95
C THR A 61 -2.99 -10.42 -16.95
N GLN A 62 -3.55 -10.19 -18.15
CA GLN A 62 -2.87 -9.37 -19.17
C GLN A 62 -2.65 -7.93 -18.69
N PHE A 63 -3.63 -7.37 -17.98
CA PHE A 63 -3.53 -6.03 -17.41
C PHE A 63 -2.34 -5.89 -16.46
N CYS A 64 -2.17 -6.80 -15.51
CA CYS A 64 -1.05 -6.73 -14.57
C CYS A 64 0.31 -6.85 -15.27
N LYS A 65 0.45 -7.78 -16.22
CA LYS A 65 1.70 -7.95 -16.99
C LYS A 65 2.11 -6.67 -17.73
N ASP A 66 1.15 -6.01 -18.36
CA ASP A 66 1.41 -4.84 -19.23
C ASP A 66 1.56 -3.54 -18.44
N GLU A 67 0.73 -3.33 -17.41
CA GLU A 67 0.63 -2.04 -16.73
C GLU A 67 1.38 -1.99 -15.39
N ILE A 68 1.55 -3.12 -14.71
CA ILE A 68 1.96 -3.17 -13.30
C ILE A 68 3.31 -3.86 -13.13
N LEU A 69 3.40 -5.15 -13.48
CA LEU A 69 4.47 -6.07 -13.09
C LEU A 69 5.86 -5.49 -13.44
N ASN A 70 6.06 -5.13 -14.71
CA ASN A 70 7.34 -4.59 -15.19
C ASN A 70 7.73 -3.23 -14.58
N SER A 71 6.78 -2.52 -13.95
CA SER A 71 7.03 -1.23 -13.31
C SER A 71 7.28 -1.35 -11.80
N LEU A 72 7.08 -2.52 -11.17
CA LEU A 72 7.22 -2.68 -9.71
C LEU A 72 8.62 -2.30 -9.21
N ASN A 73 9.69 -2.69 -9.91
CA ASN A 73 11.05 -2.32 -9.53
C ASN A 73 11.30 -0.79 -9.66
N TYR A 74 10.68 -0.14 -10.65
CA TYR A 74 10.71 1.32 -10.74
C TYR A 74 9.96 1.96 -9.57
N PHE A 75 8.75 1.48 -9.24
CA PHE A 75 7.97 2.01 -8.13
C PHE A 75 8.71 1.84 -6.80
N HIS A 76 9.32 0.68 -6.56
CA HIS A 76 10.18 0.43 -5.39
C HIS A 76 11.23 1.53 -5.21
N LYS A 77 11.98 1.84 -6.27
CA LYS A 77 13.02 2.88 -6.24
C LYS A 77 12.44 4.29 -6.12
N ARG A 78 11.30 4.53 -6.75
CA ARG A 78 10.70 5.85 -6.89
C ARG A 78 9.96 6.31 -5.63
N SER A 79 9.32 5.39 -4.91
CA SER A 79 8.51 5.67 -3.71
C SER A 79 9.35 6.17 -2.54
N LYS A 80 10.60 5.71 -2.39
CA LYS A 80 11.51 6.10 -1.30
C LYS A 80 10.81 6.03 0.07
N HIS A 81 10.78 7.15 0.81
CA HIS A 81 10.10 7.30 2.10
C HIS A 81 8.75 8.05 1.97
N TYR A 82 8.30 8.32 0.75
CA TYR A 82 7.12 9.15 0.51
C TYR A 82 5.83 8.37 0.68
N ILE A 83 5.80 7.11 0.23
CA ILE A 83 4.61 6.25 0.29
C ILE A 83 5.02 4.78 0.41
N HIS A 84 4.24 4.02 1.19
CA HIS A 84 4.34 2.56 1.25
C HIS A 84 3.40 1.94 0.23
N ILE A 85 3.91 1.00 -0.59
CA ILE A 85 3.10 0.25 -1.56
C ILE A 85 3.24 -1.24 -1.22
N PHE A 86 2.15 -1.84 -0.78
CA PHE A 86 2.05 -3.27 -0.46
C PHE A 86 1.45 -4.01 -1.65
N CYS A 87 2.10 -5.07 -2.12
CA CYS A 87 1.59 -5.89 -3.23
C CYS A 87 1.05 -7.21 -2.69
N CYS A 88 -0.27 -7.34 -2.65
CA CYS A 88 -0.95 -8.50 -2.09
C CYS A 88 -0.69 -9.76 -2.91
N GLY A 89 -0.33 -10.85 -2.25
CA GLY A 89 0.04 -12.11 -2.89
C GLY A 89 1.46 -12.13 -3.44
N PHE A 90 2.26 -11.06 -3.34
CA PHE A 90 3.67 -11.02 -3.76
C PHE A 90 4.64 -11.02 -2.57
N GLY A 91 5.80 -11.66 -2.73
CA GLY A 91 6.83 -11.65 -1.70
C GLY A 91 8.02 -12.57 -1.98
N GLY A 92 8.99 -12.58 -1.06
CA GLY A 92 10.19 -13.42 -1.15
C GLY A 92 9.95 -14.88 -0.75
N PHE A 93 8.98 -15.56 -1.37
CA PHE A 93 8.50 -16.89 -0.94
C PHE A 93 9.36 -18.09 -1.37
N GLU A 94 10.60 -17.90 -1.82
CA GLU A 94 11.42 -18.98 -2.43
C GLU A 94 11.45 -20.28 -1.59
N LYS A 95 11.46 -20.14 -0.26
CA LYS A 95 11.56 -21.25 0.70
C LYS A 95 10.30 -21.46 1.54
N SER A 96 9.21 -20.77 1.23
CA SER A 96 7.97 -20.94 1.99
C SER A 96 7.36 -22.31 1.71
N THR A 97 6.95 -23.00 2.77
CA THR A 97 6.16 -24.25 2.69
C THR A 97 4.67 -23.99 2.98
N GLU A 98 4.28 -22.73 3.19
CA GLU A 98 2.91 -22.35 3.55
C GLU A 98 1.98 -22.40 2.33
N PHE A 99 2.51 -22.08 1.15
CA PHE A 99 1.76 -22.03 -0.10
C PHE A 99 2.34 -23.04 -1.10
N ASN A 100 1.47 -23.85 -1.70
CA ASN A 100 1.86 -24.89 -2.66
C ASN A 100 1.85 -24.39 -4.12
N ASP A 101 1.38 -23.17 -4.36
CA ASP A 101 1.14 -22.53 -5.65
C ASP A 101 2.13 -21.38 -5.95
N ILE A 102 3.26 -21.35 -5.23
CA ILE A 102 4.27 -20.31 -5.34
C ILE A 102 4.95 -20.35 -6.73
N GLN A 103 4.98 -19.20 -7.40
CA GLN A 103 5.66 -19.02 -8.69
C GLN A 103 6.52 -17.75 -8.68
N GLN A 104 7.75 -17.82 -9.21
CA GLN A 104 8.57 -16.63 -9.40
C GLN A 104 7.98 -15.77 -10.52
N VAL A 105 7.77 -14.48 -10.29
CA VAL A 105 7.09 -13.58 -11.23
C VAL A 105 7.93 -12.38 -11.67
N ILE A 106 8.86 -11.91 -10.82
CA ILE A 106 9.75 -10.78 -11.15
C ILE A 106 10.97 -10.75 -10.25
N ASP A 107 12.01 -10.02 -10.63
CA ASP A 107 13.10 -9.63 -9.74
C ASP A 107 12.97 -8.14 -9.35
N ILE A 108 12.97 -7.85 -8.06
CA ILE A 108 13.04 -6.48 -7.52
C ILE A 108 14.41 -6.31 -6.88
N ASP A 109 15.19 -5.36 -7.40
CA ASP A 109 16.59 -5.12 -7.00
C ASP A 109 17.45 -6.38 -6.90
N GLY A 110 17.30 -7.28 -7.88
CA GLY A 110 18.06 -8.53 -7.97
C GLY A 110 17.62 -9.59 -6.97
N THR A 111 16.54 -9.35 -6.23
CA THR A 111 15.90 -10.32 -5.35
C THR A 111 14.70 -10.95 -6.06
N PRO A 112 14.60 -12.28 -6.15
CA PRO A 112 13.46 -12.94 -6.76
C PRO A 112 12.21 -12.75 -5.92
N TRP A 113 11.15 -12.26 -6.58
CA TRP A 113 9.82 -12.12 -6.02
C TRP A 113 8.90 -13.16 -6.62
N PHE A 114 8.11 -13.74 -5.74
CA PHE A 114 7.18 -14.81 -6.02
C PHE A 114 5.76 -14.34 -5.79
N TYR A 115 4.81 -15.08 -6.36
CA TYR A 115 3.39 -14.88 -6.20
C TYR A 115 2.68 -16.19 -5.81
N SER A 116 1.61 -16.07 -5.02
CA SER A 116 0.68 -17.15 -4.68
C SER A 116 -0.75 -16.63 -4.76
N ASP A 117 -1.64 -17.36 -5.46
CA ASP A 117 -3.07 -17.03 -5.49
C ASP A 117 -3.68 -17.26 -4.10
N THR A 118 -3.24 -18.28 -3.38
CA THR A 118 -3.64 -18.56 -2.00
C THR A 118 -3.33 -17.37 -1.08
N ALA A 119 -2.11 -16.83 -1.18
CA ALA A 119 -1.71 -15.66 -0.40
C ALA A 119 -2.53 -14.40 -0.75
N LEU A 120 -2.89 -14.20 -2.02
CA LEU A 120 -3.76 -13.10 -2.43
C LEU A 120 -5.17 -13.26 -1.82
N VAL A 121 -5.76 -14.46 -1.93
CA VAL A 121 -7.10 -14.76 -1.39
C VAL A 121 -7.15 -14.54 0.12
N ASP A 122 -6.16 -15.02 0.87
CA ASP A 122 -6.10 -14.82 2.32
C ASP A 122 -6.13 -13.33 2.72
N VAL A 123 -5.42 -12.47 1.97
CA VAL A 123 -5.41 -11.02 2.23
C VAL A 123 -6.74 -10.38 1.84
N VAL A 124 -7.34 -10.79 0.72
CA VAL A 124 -8.67 -10.34 0.30
C VAL A 124 -9.70 -10.67 1.38
N GLU A 125 -9.79 -11.92 1.81
CA GLU A 125 -10.75 -12.36 2.84
C GLU A 125 -10.55 -11.59 4.17
N SER A 126 -9.30 -11.30 4.54
CA SER A 126 -8.97 -10.50 5.73
C SER A 126 -9.52 -9.08 5.62
N PHE A 127 -9.34 -8.43 4.45
CA PHE A 127 -9.89 -7.09 4.20
C PHE A 127 -11.41 -7.09 4.14
N GLU A 128 -12.04 -8.05 3.47
CA GLU A 128 -13.51 -8.13 3.38
C GLU A 128 -14.16 -8.44 4.74
N THR A 129 -13.47 -9.16 5.62
CA THR A 129 -13.96 -9.47 6.98
C THR A 129 -13.90 -8.25 7.90
N LYS A 130 -12.83 -7.45 7.76
CA LYS A 130 -12.56 -6.31 8.66
C LYS A 130 -13.12 -5.00 8.14
N THR A 131 -13.60 -4.96 6.91
CA THR A 131 -14.01 -3.72 6.25
C THR A 131 -15.27 -3.88 5.40
N ASN A 132 -15.86 -2.76 4.98
CA ASN A 132 -16.97 -2.74 4.01
C ASN A 132 -16.53 -2.78 2.52
N TRP A 133 -15.26 -3.05 2.24
CA TRP A 133 -14.77 -3.23 0.89
C TRP A 133 -15.00 -4.67 0.46
N THR A 134 -15.30 -4.84 -0.83
CA THR A 134 -15.52 -6.13 -1.46
C THR A 134 -14.68 -6.14 -2.72
N TYR A 135 -13.84 -7.15 -2.86
CA TYR A 135 -12.94 -7.26 -3.98
C TYR A 135 -13.74 -7.50 -5.27
N SER A 136 -13.48 -6.70 -6.30
CA SER A 136 -14.21 -6.83 -7.57
C SER A 136 -13.81 -8.05 -8.40
N GLY A 137 -12.67 -8.68 -8.08
CA GLY A 137 -12.02 -9.68 -8.92
C GLY A 137 -11.11 -9.10 -10.00
N GLU A 138 -11.07 -7.78 -10.17
CA GLU A 138 -10.15 -7.06 -11.06
C GLU A 138 -8.94 -6.50 -10.30
N ASN A 139 -7.94 -5.99 -11.00
CA ASN A 139 -6.78 -5.39 -10.36
C ASN A 139 -7.16 -4.05 -9.67
N GLU A 140 -6.99 -3.96 -8.35
CA GLU A 140 -7.39 -2.80 -7.55
C GLU A 140 -6.22 -2.19 -6.76
N LEU A 141 -6.24 -0.86 -6.67
CA LEU A 141 -5.35 -0.09 -5.80
C LEU A 141 -6.19 0.60 -4.73
N LEU A 142 -6.00 0.21 -3.48
CA LEU A 142 -6.55 0.92 -2.33
C LEU A 142 -5.53 1.93 -1.84
N ILE A 143 -5.96 3.19 -1.72
CA ILE A 143 -5.17 4.26 -1.12
C ILE A 143 -5.77 4.52 0.25
N LEU A 144 -5.04 4.12 1.27
CA LEU A 144 -5.45 4.10 2.66
C LEU A 144 -4.80 5.25 3.41
N ASP A 145 -5.65 5.89 4.18
CA ASP A 145 -5.28 6.89 5.16
C ASP A 145 -5.17 6.21 6.53
N VAL A 146 -3.94 5.93 6.95
CA VAL A 146 -3.67 5.01 8.06
C VAL A 146 -3.02 5.72 9.23
N THR A 147 -3.62 5.56 10.41
CA THR A 147 -3.01 5.94 11.69
C THR A 147 -2.62 4.67 12.45
N PRO A 148 -1.41 4.60 13.03
CA PRO A 148 -1.02 3.48 13.88
C PRO A 148 -2.02 3.30 15.02
N SER A 149 -2.30 2.05 15.38
CA SER A 149 -3.16 1.67 16.49
C SER A 149 -2.32 1.26 17.71
N GLU A 150 -2.87 1.42 18.91
CA GLU A 150 -2.30 0.80 20.13
C GLU A 150 -2.39 -0.73 20.10
N ASP A 151 -3.35 -1.28 19.34
CA ASP A 151 -3.41 -2.71 19.04
C ASP A 151 -2.46 -3.04 17.90
N GLU A 152 -1.36 -3.74 18.21
CA GLU A 152 -0.34 -4.16 17.23
C GLU A 152 -0.91 -5.01 16.08
N ALA A 153 -2.08 -5.65 16.27
CA ALA A 153 -2.72 -6.46 15.24
C ALA A 153 -3.59 -5.66 14.25
N ASP A 154 -3.79 -4.37 14.50
CA ASP A 154 -4.77 -3.54 13.80
C ASP A 154 -4.23 -2.17 13.40
N ILE A 155 -4.92 -1.51 12.50
CA ILE A 155 -4.65 -0.13 12.10
C ILE A 155 -5.93 0.69 12.19
N THR A 156 -5.81 1.96 12.54
CA THR A 156 -6.96 2.85 12.43
C THR A 156 -7.04 3.36 10.99
N LEU A 157 -8.02 2.85 10.25
CA LEU A 157 -8.36 3.35 8.91
C LEU A 157 -9.24 4.59 9.05
N SER A 158 -8.67 5.75 8.75
CA SER A 158 -9.44 7.00 8.74
C SER A 158 -10.28 7.10 7.48
N ASN A 159 -9.66 6.83 6.33
CA ASN A 159 -10.27 6.93 5.00
C ASN A 159 -9.65 5.93 4.03
N ALA A 160 -10.40 5.64 2.96
CA ALA A 160 -9.86 4.91 1.84
C ALA A 160 -10.45 5.37 0.52
N ILE A 161 -9.61 5.23 -0.50
CA ILE A 161 -9.96 5.40 -1.90
C ILE A 161 -9.75 4.04 -2.57
N VAL A 162 -10.80 3.51 -3.19
CA VAL A 162 -10.74 2.26 -3.96
C VAL A 162 -10.62 2.62 -5.43
N CYS A 163 -9.53 2.21 -6.06
CA CYS A 163 -9.29 2.40 -7.49
C CYS A 163 -9.34 1.04 -8.19
N ASN A 164 -10.44 0.71 -8.85
CA ASN A 164 -10.45 -0.37 -9.82
C ASN A 164 -9.65 0.08 -11.05
N LEU A 165 -8.44 -0.45 -11.22
CA LEU A 165 -7.48 0.04 -12.20
C LEU A 165 -7.92 -0.31 -13.64
N GLU A 166 -8.60 -1.43 -13.83
CA GLU A 166 -9.05 -1.89 -15.15
C GLU A 166 -10.22 -1.03 -15.66
N GLN A 167 -11.21 -0.80 -14.80
CA GLN A 167 -12.33 0.10 -15.09
C GLN A 167 -11.84 1.52 -15.30
N MET A 168 -10.96 2.04 -14.43
CA MET A 168 -10.39 3.38 -14.58
C MET A 168 -9.58 3.54 -15.88
N LYS A 169 -8.85 2.50 -16.31
CA LYS A 169 -8.16 2.49 -17.60
C LYS A 169 -9.16 2.55 -18.76
N THR A 170 -10.24 1.76 -18.69
CA THR A 170 -11.33 1.76 -19.68
C THR A 170 -11.98 3.13 -19.79
N ASP A 171 -12.19 3.80 -18.65
CA ASP A 171 -12.74 5.16 -18.55
C ASP A 171 -11.73 6.25 -18.96
N ARG A 172 -10.50 5.87 -19.32
CA ARG A 172 -9.39 6.77 -19.67
C ARG A 172 -9.07 7.77 -18.54
N ALA A 173 -9.25 7.33 -17.28
CA ALA A 173 -8.93 8.11 -16.09
C ALA A 173 -7.43 8.39 -15.94
N PHE A 174 -6.59 7.56 -16.54
CA PHE A 174 -5.16 7.76 -16.63
C PHE A 174 -4.63 7.16 -17.92
N THR A 175 -3.42 7.56 -18.32
CA THR A 175 -2.76 7.03 -19.51
C THR A 175 -2.13 5.67 -19.27
N SER A 176 -1.60 5.42 -18.08
CA SER A 176 -1.06 4.14 -17.61
C SER A 176 -1.07 4.07 -16.08
N VAL A 177 -1.03 2.87 -15.52
CA VAL A 177 -0.89 2.68 -14.06
C VAL A 177 0.40 3.34 -13.56
N ARG A 178 1.47 3.30 -14.36
CA ARG A 178 2.72 4.01 -14.07
C ARG A 178 2.53 5.51 -13.90
N SER A 179 1.73 6.15 -14.75
CA SER A 179 1.43 7.58 -14.61
C SER A 179 0.62 7.88 -13.36
N LEU A 180 -0.34 7.01 -13.01
CA LEU A 180 -1.15 7.14 -11.81
C LEU A 180 -0.27 7.03 -10.54
N ILE A 181 0.55 5.98 -10.46
CA ILE A 181 1.44 5.75 -9.32
C ILE A 181 2.52 6.83 -9.22
N GLU A 182 3.07 7.33 -10.33
CA GLU A 182 4.01 8.47 -10.29
C GLU A 182 3.34 9.74 -9.72
N ASN A 183 2.09 10.02 -10.12
CA ASN A 183 1.34 11.15 -9.57
C ASN A 183 1.07 10.96 -8.07
N LEU A 184 0.74 9.75 -7.64
CA LEU A 184 0.55 9.40 -6.23
C LEU A 184 1.84 9.59 -5.42
N ILE A 185 2.98 9.12 -5.93
CA ILE A 185 4.29 9.29 -5.27
C ILE A 185 4.64 10.78 -5.17
N ARG A 186 4.38 11.58 -6.21
CA ARG A 186 4.61 13.04 -6.17
C ARG A 186 3.73 13.73 -5.15
N TYR A 187 2.45 13.35 -5.07
CA TYR A 187 1.55 13.86 -4.06
C TYR A 187 2.06 13.53 -2.65
N ALA A 188 2.41 12.26 -2.41
CA ALA A 188 2.94 11.82 -1.12
C ALA A 188 4.26 12.51 -0.74
N ALA A 189 5.06 12.92 -1.73
CA ALA A 189 6.29 13.70 -1.55
C ALA A 189 6.07 15.22 -1.39
N SER A 190 4.84 15.72 -1.57
CA SER A 190 4.54 17.15 -1.57
C SER A 190 4.28 17.69 -0.16
N ASN A 191 4.49 19.00 0.01
CA ASN A 191 4.11 19.69 1.24
C ASN A 191 2.59 19.69 1.46
N GLU A 192 1.78 19.63 0.40
CA GLU A 192 0.32 19.57 0.50
C GLU A 192 -0.14 18.32 1.27
N CYS A 193 0.55 17.18 1.05
CA CYS A 193 0.32 15.97 1.83
C CYS A 193 0.71 16.19 3.29
N ALA A 194 1.88 16.75 3.57
CA ALA A 194 2.34 17.03 4.94
C ALA A 194 1.39 17.99 5.70
N ASP A 195 0.95 19.06 5.04
CA ASP A 195 0.06 20.08 5.60
C ASP A 195 -1.35 19.53 5.86
N ALA A 196 -1.87 18.66 4.98
CA ALA A 196 -3.15 17.98 5.18
C ALA A 196 -3.14 17.12 6.45
N TRP A 197 -2.02 16.46 6.75
CA TRP A 197 -1.85 15.64 7.95
C TRP A 197 -1.61 16.48 9.20
N GLU A 198 -0.77 17.52 9.14
CA GLU A 198 -0.58 18.45 10.27
C GLU A 198 -1.88 19.16 10.68
N PHE A 199 -2.78 19.39 9.71
CA PHE A 199 -4.09 19.97 9.97
C PHE A 199 -5.08 18.96 10.57
N SER A 200 -5.04 17.69 10.14
CA SER A 200 -5.84 16.59 10.70
C SER A 200 -5.53 16.33 12.17
N ASP A 201 -4.25 16.36 12.55
CA ASP A 201 -3.80 16.20 13.95
C ASP A 201 -4.32 17.33 14.87
N LYS A 202 -4.58 18.51 14.30
CA LYS A 202 -5.03 19.69 15.06
C LYS A 202 -6.54 19.88 15.08
N GLN A 203 -7.27 19.41 14.06
CA GLN A 203 -8.72 19.57 13.94
C GLN A 203 -9.38 18.27 13.48
N GLY A 204 -10.07 17.60 14.42
CA GLY A 204 -10.47 16.20 14.32
C GLY A 204 -11.22 15.77 13.05
N ILE A 205 -10.85 14.57 12.58
CA ILE A 205 -11.52 13.50 11.81
C ILE A 205 -12.34 13.88 10.56
N ASN A 206 -13.17 14.93 10.59
CA ASN A 206 -14.06 15.26 9.46
C ASN A 206 -13.35 16.05 8.33
N ALA A 207 -12.27 16.79 8.63
CA ALA A 207 -11.53 17.55 7.61
C ALA A 207 -10.65 16.66 6.71
N ALA A 208 -10.23 15.49 7.18
CA ALA A 208 -9.34 14.59 6.44
C ALA A 208 -10.02 13.93 5.22
N LYS A 209 -11.34 13.65 5.32
CA LYS A 209 -12.12 12.97 4.26
C LYS A 209 -12.08 13.68 2.92
N ASP A 210 -12.44 14.95 2.94
CA ASP A 210 -12.54 15.74 1.73
C ASP A 210 -11.15 16.05 1.19
N SER A 211 -10.15 16.22 2.06
CA SER A 211 -8.77 16.51 1.66
C SER A 211 -8.12 15.36 0.86
N LEU A 212 -8.15 14.11 1.36
CA LEU A 212 -7.58 12.97 0.64
C LEU A 212 -8.29 12.74 -0.70
N LYS A 213 -9.63 12.77 -0.69
CA LYS A 213 -10.44 12.59 -1.89
C LYS A 213 -10.19 13.70 -2.90
N ASP A 214 -10.17 14.96 -2.48
CA ASP A 214 -9.97 16.10 -3.37
C ASP A 214 -8.57 16.12 -3.96
N SER A 215 -7.55 15.84 -3.14
CA SER A 215 -6.17 15.69 -3.59
C SER A 215 -6.02 14.59 -4.62
N PHE A 216 -6.53 13.39 -4.34
CA PHE A 216 -6.44 12.28 -5.30
C PHE A 216 -7.20 12.57 -6.60
N LEU A 217 -8.42 13.12 -6.51
CA LEU A 217 -9.19 13.52 -7.69
C LEU A 217 -8.50 14.64 -8.48
N GLY A 218 -7.67 15.46 -7.84
CA GLY A 218 -6.81 16.45 -8.48
C GLY A 218 -5.70 15.81 -9.34
N LEU A 219 -5.32 14.56 -9.07
CA LEU A 219 -4.34 13.81 -9.87
C LEU A 219 -4.94 13.27 -11.18
N LEU A 220 -6.27 13.23 -11.30
CA LEU A 220 -6.98 12.73 -12.47
C LEU A 220 -7.32 13.85 -13.47
N PRO A 221 -7.46 13.54 -14.78
CA PRO A 221 -7.93 14.48 -15.78
C PRO A 221 -9.28 15.10 -15.38
N LYS A 222 -9.44 16.42 -15.61
CA LYS A 222 -10.64 17.20 -15.20
C LYS A 222 -12.00 16.59 -15.61
N PRO A 223 -12.19 16.05 -16.83
CA PRO A 223 -13.47 15.44 -17.19
C PRO A 223 -13.79 14.22 -16.34
N VAL A 224 -12.76 13.44 -16.00
CA VAL A 224 -12.88 12.20 -15.25
C VAL A 224 -13.05 12.47 -13.78
N SER A 225 -12.27 13.40 -13.21
CA SER A 225 -12.47 13.84 -11.83
C SER A 225 -13.86 14.44 -11.61
N ALA A 226 -14.41 15.18 -12.58
CA ALA A 226 -15.79 15.67 -12.51
C ALA A 226 -16.84 14.54 -12.54
N MET A 227 -16.59 13.45 -13.30
CA MET A 227 -17.46 12.27 -13.28
C MET A 227 -17.38 11.54 -11.94
N TYR A 228 -16.18 11.30 -11.41
CA TYR A 228 -15.97 10.63 -10.12
C TYR A 228 -16.37 11.48 -8.90
N ARG A 229 -16.42 12.81 -9.04
CA ARG A 229 -17.03 13.70 -8.02
C ARG A 229 -18.55 13.57 -7.97
N LYS A 230 -19.18 13.26 -9.12
CA LYS A 230 -20.64 13.16 -9.27
C LYS A 230 -21.17 11.74 -9.06
N SER A 231 -20.36 10.72 -9.31
CA SER A 231 -20.71 9.35 -8.98
C SER A 231 -20.41 9.07 -7.50
N GLU A 232 -21.40 8.56 -6.77
CA GLU A 232 -21.16 7.94 -5.46
C GLU A 232 -20.21 6.72 -5.56
N GLY A 233 -19.87 6.30 -6.79
CA GLY A 233 -18.98 5.18 -7.13
C GLY A 233 -17.50 5.41 -6.83
N PHE A 234 -17.08 6.64 -6.50
CA PHE A 234 -15.89 6.82 -5.66
C PHE A 234 -16.35 6.68 -4.21
N ALA A 235 -16.46 5.42 -3.80
CA ALA A 235 -16.84 5.10 -2.46
C ALA A 235 -15.64 5.42 -1.56
N VAL A 236 -15.58 6.65 -1.03
CA VAL A 236 -14.92 6.90 0.25
C VAL A 236 -15.74 6.14 1.27
N ARG A 237 -15.54 4.82 1.29
CA ARG A 237 -16.16 3.95 2.26
C ARG A 237 -15.45 4.26 3.57
N LYS A 238 -16.23 4.38 4.64
CA LYS A 238 -15.70 3.92 5.92
C LYS A 238 -15.55 2.41 5.71
N ILE A 239 -14.36 2.01 5.29
CA ILE A 239 -13.99 0.62 5.40
C ILE A 239 -13.78 0.32 6.87
#